data_AF-A0A3C0S914-F1
#
_entry.id   AF-A0A3C0S914-F1
#
_cell.length_a   1.000
_cell.length_b   1.000
_cell.length_c   1.000
_cell.angle_alpha   90.00
_cell.angle_beta   90.00
_cell.angle_gamma   90.00
#
_symmetry.space_group_name_H-M   'P 1'
#
loop_
_entity.id
_entity.type
_entity.pdbx_description
1 polymer ?
#
loop_
_entity_poly.entity_id
_entity_poly.type
_entity_poly.pdbx_seq_one_letter_code
_entity_poly.pdbx_strand_id
1 'polypeptide(L)'
;MQAATLEGIFVNPRFIFIFLTFLITTANILVGVSILPKEKRKRGFKLHQLIHGAVIICYCMFLWETHSYMGNGWFNYAVLAYFLFVVPVTRRIDITLHAILASVGLVLLVGIATFSVL
;
A
#
# COMPACT_ATOMS: atom_id res chain seq x y z
N MET A 1 28.12 -2.16 11.55
CA MET A 1 26.70 -1.80 11.37
C MET A 1 26.21 -1.28 12.70
N GLN A 2 25.90 0.01 12.80
CA GLN A 2 25.37 0.60 14.04
C GLN A 2 23.94 0.12 14.21
N ALA A 3 23.61 -0.51 15.34
CA ALA A 3 22.26 -1.00 15.59
C ALA A 3 21.29 0.19 15.56
N ALA A 4 20.35 0.18 14.63
CA ALA A 4 19.33 1.20 14.56
C ALA A 4 18.50 1.12 15.85
N THR A 5 18.47 2.21 16.61
CA THR A 5 17.57 2.33 17.77
C THR A 5 16.14 2.40 17.25
N LEU A 6 15.18 1.87 18.03
CA LEU A 6 13.78 1.85 17.64
C LEU A 6 13.28 3.27 17.27
N GLU A 7 13.67 4.26 18.07
CA GLU A 7 13.41 5.68 17.77
C GLU A 7 14.00 6.15 16.44
N GLY A 8 15.23 5.75 16.11
CA GLY A 8 15.87 6.10 14.84
C GLY A 8 15.10 5.59 13.63
N ILE A 9 14.47 4.40 13.73
CA ILE A 9 13.64 3.84 12.66
C ILE A 9 12.33 4.62 12.52
N PHE A 10 11.67 4.95 13.64
CA PHE A 10 10.40 5.68 13.62
C PHE A 10 10.51 7.17 13.24
N VAL A 11 11.72 7.76 13.31
CA VAL A 11 11.97 9.14 12.84
C VAL A 11 12.28 9.19 11.34
N ASN A 12 12.67 8.06 10.73
CA ASN A 12 12.99 8.03 9.30
C ASN A 12 11.75 8.27 8.43
N PRO A 13 11.69 9.35 7.62
CA PRO A 13 10.52 9.68 6.81
C PRO A 13 10.07 8.53 5.89
N ARG A 14 11.03 7.84 5.27
CA ARG A 14 10.78 6.68 4.40
C ARG A 14 10.05 5.55 5.14
N PHE A 15 10.47 5.25 6.37
CA PHE A 15 9.83 4.23 7.20
C PHE A 15 8.40 4.63 7.56
N ILE A 16 8.19 5.89 7.93
CA ILE A 16 6.86 6.43 8.24
C ILE A 16 5.92 6.28 7.05
N PHE A 17 6.36 6.68 5.85
CA PHE A 17 5.50 6.61 4.66
C PHE A 17 5.19 5.17 4.23
N ILE A 18 6.15 4.24 4.28
CA ILE A 18 5.87 2.84 3.93
C ILE A 18 5.01 2.15 4.98
N PHE A 19 5.24 2.45 6.27
CA PHE A 19 4.43 1.94 7.37
C PHE A 19 2.99 2.47 7.28
N LEU A 20 2.82 3.76 6.99
CA LEU A 20 1.51 4.35 6.76
C LEU A 20 0.82 3.73 5.55
N THR A 21 1.54 3.51 4.45
CA THR A 21 1.01 2.83 3.26
C THR A 21 0.55 1.41 3.60
N PHE A 22 1.30 0.68 4.41
CA PHE A 22 0.93 -0.65 4.89
C PHE A 22 -0.36 -0.64 5.72
N LEU A 23 -0.49 0.30 6.67
CA LEU A 23 -1.69 0.43 7.49
C LEU A 23 -2.94 0.77 6.66
N ILE A 24 -2.81 1.74 5.75
CA ILE A 24 -3.93 2.16 4.88
C ILE A 24 -4.30 1.02 3.92
N THR A 25 -3.32 0.28 3.39
CA THR A 25 -3.57 -0.89 2.53
C THR A 25 -4.32 -1.99 3.29
N THR A 26 -3.93 -2.25 4.54
CA THR A 26 -4.62 -3.20 5.41
C THR A 26 -6.06 -2.76 5.68
N ALA A 27 -6.27 -1.48 5.99
CA ALA A 27 -7.60 -0.90 6.15
C ALA A 27 -8.42 -1.00 4.85
N ASN A 28 -7.81 -0.79 3.69
CA ASN A 28 -8.45 -0.92 2.38
C ASN A 28 -8.98 -2.35 2.16
N ILE A 29 -8.17 -3.37 2.47
CA ILE A 29 -8.57 -4.78 2.37
C ILE A 29 -9.71 -5.09 3.33
N LEU A 30 -9.60 -4.69 4.61
CA LEU A 30 -10.65 -4.87 5.62
C LEU A 30 -11.97 -4.24 5.20
N VAL A 31 -11.93 -2.99 4.72
CA VAL A 31 -13.10 -2.29 4.21
C VAL A 31 -13.65 -3.02 2.97
N GLY A 32 -12.79 -3.48 2.06
CA GLY A 32 -13.17 -4.24 0.87
C GLY A 32 -13.94 -5.51 1.20
N VAL A 33 -13.45 -6.28 2.17
CA VAL A 33 -14.12 -7.50 2.68
C VAL A 33 -15.42 -7.13 3.40
N SER A 34 -15.44 -6.06 4.20
CA SER A 34 -16.65 -5.64 4.93
C SER A 34 -17.83 -5.18 4.03
N ILE A 35 -17.58 -4.95 2.73
CA ILE A 35 -18.58 -4.54 1.75
C ILE A 35 -19.28 -5.75 1.08
N LEU A 36 -18.81 -6.97 1.36
CA LEU A 36 -19.46 -8.21 0.90
C LEU A 36 -20.97 -8.28 1.20
N PRO A 37 -21.48 -7.82 2.37
CA PRO A 37 -22.92 -7.73 2.62
C PRO A 37 -23.59 -6.66 1.73
N LYS A 38 -24.56 -7.07 0.91
CA LYS A 38 -25.25 -6.23 -0.10
C LYS A 38 -25.84 -4.92 0.45
N GLU A 39 -26.22 -4.88 1.72
CA GLU A 39 -26.95 -3.77 2.35
C GLU A 39 -26.16 -2.45 2.48
N LYS A 40 -24.81 -2.51 2.58
CA LYS A 40 -23.97 -1.30 2.73
C LYS A 40 -23.13 -0.97 1.50
N ARG A 41 -23.40 -1.64 0.39
CA ARG A 41 -22.56 -1.65 -0.82
C ARG A 41 -22.28 -0.27 -1.41
N LYS A 42 -23.27 0.62 -1.52
CA LYS A 42 -23.09 1.96 -2.13
C LYS A 42 -22.19 2.89 -1.30
N ARG A 43 -22.34 2.92 0.03
CA ARG A 43 -21.56 3.81 0.92
C ARG A 43 -20.16 3.28 1.16
N GLY A 44 -20.03 1.97 1.38
CA GLY A 44 -18.73 1.33 1.53
C GLY A 44 -17.88 1.39 0.25
N PHE A 45 -18.50 1.30 -0.94
CA PHE A 45 -17.77 1.40 -2.21
C PHE A 45 -17.06 2.75 -2.40
N LYS A 46 -17.69 3.86 -1.99
CA LYS A 46 -17.06 5.20 -2.01
C LYS A 46 -15.90 5.29 -1.02
N LEU A 47 -16.09 4.79 0.21
CA LEU A 47 -15.03 4.73 1.23
C LEU A 47 -13.83 3.91 0.73
N HIS A 48 -14.08 2.71 0.21
CA HIS A 48 -13.03 1.86 -0.36
C HIS A 48 -12.26 2.53 -1.50
N GLN A 49 -12.96 3.28 -2.37
CA GLN A 49 -12.28 4.02 -3.44
C GLN A 49 -11.42 5.18 -2.89
N LEU A 50 -11.91 5.87 -1.86
CA LEU A 50 -11.18 6.96 -1.21
C LEU A 50 -9.94 6.44 -0.47
N ILE A 51 -10.06 5.33 0.27
CA ILE A 51 -8.94 4.69 0.97
C ILE A 51 -7.90 4.20 -0.03
N HIS A 52 -8.31 3.55 -1.13
CA HIS A 52 -7.39 3.14 -2.19
C HIS A 52 -6.62 4.32 -2.81
N GLY A 53 -7.29 5.46 -3.01
CA GLY A 53 -6.62 6.70 -3.43
C GLY A 53 -5.56 7.17 -2.42
N ALA A 54 -5.88 7.10 -1.13
CA ALA A 54 -4.94 7.43 -0.06
C ALA A 54 -3.72 6.49 -0.02
N VAL A 55 -3.90 5.19 -0.29
CA VAL A 55 -2.80 4.22 -0.43
C VAL A 55 -1.83 4.67 -1.52
N ILE A 56 -2.36 5.00 -2.70
CA ILE A 56 -1.53 5.43 -3.85
C ILE A 56 -0.75 6.70 -3.50
N ILE A 57 -1.42 7.70 -2.90
CA ILE A 57 -0.77 8.97 -2.52
C ILE A 57 0.36 8.73 -1.52
N CYS A 58 0.13 7.94 -0.47
CA CYS A 58 1.16 7.63 0.52
C CYS A 58 2.35 6.89 -0.10
N TYR A 59 2.07 5.96 -1.01
CA TYR A 59 3.13 5.21 -1.69
C TYR A 59 3.93 6.10 -2.66
N CYS A 60 3.28 7.04 -3.35
CA CYS A 60 3.96 8.04 -4.15
C CYS A 60 4.87 8.94 -3.30
N MET A 61 4.44 9.35 -2.10
CA MET A 61 5.29 10.10 -1.17
C MET A 61 6.49 9.27 -0.71
N PHE A 62 6.30 7.98 -0.40
CA PHE A 62 7.41 7.07 -0.10
C PHE A 62 8.43 6.99 -1.26
N LEU A 63 7.96 6.85 -2.49
CA LEU A 63 8.80 6.86 -3.68
C LEU A 63 9.55 8.18 -3.84
N TRP A 64 8.90 9.31 -3.58
CA TRP A 64 9.52 10.64 -3.68
C TRP A 64 10.68 10.80 -2.69
N GLU A 65 10.44 10.48 -1.41
CA GLU A 65 11.47 10.50 -0.37
C GLU A 65 12.62 9.55 -0.67
N THR A 66 12.31 8.33 -1.13
CA THR A 66 13.31 7.32 -1.46
C THR A 66 14.15 7.72 -2.69
N HIS A 67 13.52 8.34 -3.69
CA HIS A 67 14.22 8.86 -4.87
C HIS A 67 15.23 9.95 -4.47
N SER A 68 14.84 10.83 -3.55
CA SER A 68 15.65 11.97 -3.12
C SER A 68 16.88 11.56 -2.31
N TYR A 69 16.83 10.39 -1.64
CA TYR A 69 17.89 9.95 -0.73
C TYR A 69 18.90 8.98 -1.36
N MET A 70 18.43 7.97 -2.09
CA MET A 70 19.29 6.90 -2.65
C MET A 70 18.95 6.51 -4.10
N GLY A 71 17.95 7.16 -4.70
CA GLY A 71 17.37 6.70 -5.96
C GLY A 71 16.44 5.50 -5.76
N ASN A 72 15.42 5.38 -6.61
CA ASN A 72 14.48 4.26 -6.54
C ASN A 72 14.94 3.12 -7.44
N GLY A 73 14.91 1.90 -6.91
CA GLY A 73 14.99 0.70 -7.72
C GLY A 73 13.77 0.56 -8.63
N TRP A 74 13.97 -0.03 -9.81
CA TRP A 74 12.89 -0.32 -10.77
C TRP A 74 11.73 -1.13 -10.14
N PHE A 75 12.04 -1.98 -9.15
CA PHE A 75 11.07 -2.76 -8.39
C PHE A 75 10.04 -1.88 -7.64
N ASN A 76 10.45 -0.75 -7.08
CA ASN A 76 9.53 0.16 -6.37
C ASN A 76 8.50 0.77 -7.33
N TYR A 77 8.93 1.11 -8.55
CA TYR A 77 8.02 1.58 -9.60
C TYR A 77 7.10 0.46 -10.12
N ALA A 78 7.59 -0.77 -10.20
CA ALA A 78 6.78 -1.92 -10.57
C ALA A 78 5.64 -2.17 -9.55
N VAL A 79 5.92 -2.03 -8.25
CA VAL A 79 4.89 -2.15 -7.22
C VAL A 79 3.88 -0.99 -7.29
N LEU A 80 4.32 0.24 -7.59
CA LEU A 80 3.38 1.34 -7.87
C LEU A 80 2.44 0.99 -9.03
N ALA A 81 3.00 0.50 -10.14
CA ALA A 81 2.22 0.09 -11.29
C ALA A 81 1.22 -1.03 -10.94
N TYR A 82 1.62 -1.98 -10.09
CA TYR A 82 0.72 -3.02 -9.58
C TYR A 82 -0.49 -2.43 -8.85
N PHE A 83 -0.28 -1.47 -7.93
CA PHE A 83 -1.36 -0.80 -7.22
C PHE A 83 -2.24 0.08 -8.12
N LEU A 84 -1.67 0.65 -9.19
CA LEU A 84 -2.38 1.52 -10.14
C LEU A 84 -3.21 0.75 -11.17
N PHE A 85 -2.73 -0.39 -11.65
CA PHE A 85 -3.38 -1.12 -12.75
C PHE A 85 -4.06 -2.40 -12.27
N VAL A 86 -3.36 -3.26 -11.53
CA VAL A 86 -3.87 -4.60 -11.17
C VAL A 86 -5.00 -4.49 -10.15
N VAL A 87 -4.81 -3.69 -9.10
CA VAL A 87 -5.80 -3.56 -8.01
C VAL A 87 -7.16 -2.97 -8.47
N PRO A 88 -7.23 -1.89 -9.29
CA PRO A 88 -8.52 -1.38 -9.76
C PRO A 88 -9.17 -2.22 -10.87
N VAL A 89 -8.38 -2.87 -11.73
CA VAL A 89 -8.92 -3.77 -12.76
C VAL A 89 -9.58 -4.98 -12.10
N THR A 90 -8.92 -5.58 -11.12
CA THR A 90 -9.43 -6.78 -10.42
C THR A 90 -10.70 -6.48 -9.63
N ARG A 91 -10.83 -5.27 -9.09
CA ARG A 91 -12.06 -4.79 -8.45
C ARG A 91 -13.29 -4.79 -9.37
N ARG A 92 -13.09 -4.62 -10.69
CA ARG A 92 -14.19 -4.62 -11.68
C ARG A 92 -14.63 -6.03 -12.07
N ILE A 93 -13.77 -7.03 -11.87
CA ILE A 93 -14.00 -8.42 -12.28
C ILE A 93 -14.67 -9.17 -11.13
N ASP A 94 -13.97 -9.33 -10.00
CA ASP A 94 -14.45 -10.12 -8.86
C ASP A 94 -13.91 -9.60 -7.53
N ILE A 95 -14.78 -9.62 -6.51
CA ILE A 95 -14.46 -9.14 -5.16
C ILE A 95 -13.42 -10.07 -4.49
N THR A 96 -13.54 -11.38 -4.70
CA THR A 96 -12.62 -12.37 -4.12
C THR A 96 -11.23 -12.28 -4.75
N LEU A 97 -11.15 -12.12 -6.07
CA LEU A 97 -9.87 -11.92 -6.78
C LEU A 97 -9.20 -10.62 -6.34
N HIS A 98 -9.98 -9.55 -6.18
CA HIS A 98 -9.47 -8.28 -5.67
C HIS A 98 -8.87 -8.43 -4.26
N ALA A 99 -9.53 -9.15 -3.36
CA ALA A 99 -9.00 -9.39 -2.01
C ALA A 99 -7.67 -10.16 -2.05
N ILE A 100 -7.58 -11.23 -2.84
CA ILE A 100 -6.34 -12.01 -3.02
C ILE A 100 -5.22 -11.14 -3.58
N LEU A 101 -5.49 -10.37 -4.64
CA LEU A 101 -4.48 -9.54 -5.30
C LEU A 101 -4.07 -8.33 -4.43
N ALA A 102 -4.98 -7.80 -3.62
CA ALA A 102 -4.65 -6.79 -2.63
C ALA A 102 -3.75 -7.36 -1.52
N SER A 103 -3.99 -8.59 -1.05
CA SER A 103 -3.10 -9.28 -0.12
C SER A 103 -1.72 -9.53 -0.72
N VAL A 104 -1.62 -9.91 -2.00
CA VAL A 104 -0.33 -10.00 -2.71
C VAL A 104 0.38 -8.64 -2.73
N GLY A 105 -0.35 -7.56 -3.00
CA GLY A 105 0.16 -6.19 -2.91
C GLY A 105 0.71 -5.82 -1.53
N LEU A 106 0.07 -6.30 -0.46
CA LEU A 106 0.54 -6.12 0.91
C LEU A 106 1.87 -6.86 1.16
N VAL A 107 2.01 -8.09 0.65
CA VAL A 107 3.28 -8.85 0.75
C VAL A 107 4.39 -8.15 -0.03
N LEU A 108 4.11 -7.61 -1.22
CA LEU A 108 5.05 -6.81 -2.01
C LEU A 108 5.52 -5.57 -1.24
N LEU A 109 4.61 -4.87 -0.54
CA LEU A 109 4.96 -3.73 0.33
C LEU A 109 5.93 -4.14 1.44
N VAL A 110 5.71 -5.30 2.08
CA VAL A 110 6.63 -5.82 3.10
C VAL A 110 8.01 -6.08 2.51
N GLY A 111 8.08 -6.70 1.33
CA GLY A 111 9.34 -6.90 0.62
C GLY A 111 10.10 -5.60 0.36
N ILE A 112 9.40 -4.55 -0.09
CA ILE A 112 10.03 -3.23 -0.29
C ILE A 112 10.52 -2.64 1.01
N ALA A 113 9.75 -2.73 2.09
CA ALA A 113 10.19 -2.25 3.40
C ALA A 113 11.46 -2.98 3.87
N THR A 114 11.56 -4.29 3.66
CA THR A 114 12.74 -5.08 4.06
C THR A 114 13.98 -4.78 3.22
N PHE A 115 13.84 -4.47 1.92
CA PHE A 115 14.99 -4.24 1.04
C PHE A 115 15.37 -2.77 0.85
N SER A 116 14.44 -1.84 1.09
CA SER A 116 14.64 -0.41 0.80
C SER A 116 14.80 0.44 2.06
N VAL A 117 14.40 -0.06 3.22
CA VAL A 117 14.41 0.71 4.48
C VAL A 117 15.32 0.08 5.54
N LEU A 118 15.39 -1.25 5.62
CA LEU A 118 16.29 -2.00 6.50
C LEU A 118 17.65 -2.23 5.83
#